data_AF-A0A2R3IQQ5-F1
#
_entry.id   AF-A0A2R3IQQ5-F1
#
_cell.length_a   1.000
_cell.length_b   1.000
_cell.length_c   1.000
_cell.angle_alpha   90.00
_cell.angle_beta   90.00
_cell.angle_gamma   90.00
#
_symmetry.space_group_name_H-M   'P 1'
#
loop_
_entity.id
_entity.type
_entity.pdbx_description
1 polymer ?
#
loop_
_entity_poly.entity_id
_entity_poly.type
_entity_poly.pdbx_seq_one_letter_code
_entity_poly.pdbx_strand_id
1 'polypeptide(L)'
;MNLERLRQRCAAGESFKYLYFWGHRPAANDQVGKSCFSQWYEASFKLGGVRYASAEHYMMAAKARLFDDRKLLERILVARSPGEAKALGREVAGFDEALWSAERMGIVIEGNLGKFGQNASLKKYLLGTADRVLVEASPVDAIWGIGLAATDPQATEPAAWRGLNLLGFALMEVRRRLAQ
;
A
#
# COMPACT_ATOMS: atom_id res chain seq x y z
N MET A 1 4.24 9.56 -9.71
CA MET A 1 4.74 8.51 -10.64
C MET A 1 3.67 7.42 -10.71
N ASN A 2 3.40 6.85 -11.87
CA ASN A 2 2.54 5.66 -12.06
C ASN A 2 3.22 4.69 -13.05
N LEU A 3 2.63 3.52 -13.30
CA LEU A 3 3.25 2.48 -14.14
C LEU A 3 3.46 2.94 -15.58
N GLU A 4 2.47 3.60 -16.18
CA GLU A 4 2.57 4.11 -17.55
C GLU A 4 3.72 5.10 -17.70
N ARG A 5 3.82 6.09 -16.81
CA ARG A 5 4.91 7.06 -16.82
C ARG A 5 6.26 6.41 -16.54
N LEU A 6 6.31 5.40 -15.66
CA LEU A 6 7.54 4.65 -15.41
C LEU A 6 8.00 3.92 -16.69
N ARG A 7 7.07 3.24 -17.39
CA ARG A 7 7.35 2.55 -18.66
C ARG A 7 7.83 3.51 -19.74
N GLN A 8 7.17 4.66 -19.90
CA GLN A 8 7.58 5.69 -20.86
C GLN A 8 8.99 6.20 -20.58
N ARG A 9 9.32 6.46 -19.31
CA ARG A 9 10.66 6.92 -18.91
C ARG A 9 11.73 5.84 -19.16
N CYS A 10 11.46 4.59 -18.82
CA CYS A 10 12.35 3.47 -19.14
C CYS A 10 12.55 3.31 -20.66
N ALA A 11 11.49 3.42 -21.45
CA ALA A 11 11.57 3.37 -22.91
C ALA A 11 12.39 4.54 -23.50
N ALA A 12 12.43 5.68 -22.81
CA ALA A 12 13.28 6.82 -23.14
C ALA A 12 14.75 6.67 -22.66
N GLY A 13 15.13 5.51 -22.11
CA GLY A 13 16.50 5.20 -21.70
C GLY A 13 16.86 5.59 -20.26
N GLU A 14 15.90 6.09 -19.46
CA GLU A 14 16.15 6.34 -18.04
C GLU A 14 16.22 5.05 -17.23
N SER A 15 17.18 4.99 -16.29
CA SER A 15 17.32 3.90 -15.34
C SER A 15 16.85 4.30 -13.95
N PHE A 16 16.31 3.33 -13.21
CA PHE A 16 15.81 3.53 -11.85
C PHE A 16 16.41 2.50 -10.90
N LYS A 17 16.63 2.92 -9.65
CA LYS A 17 16.90 1.99 -8.56
C LYS A 17 15.58 1.53 -7.97
N TYR A 18 15.41 0.22 -7.85
CA TYR A 18 14.21 -0.40 -7.27
C TYR A 18 14.45 -0.83 -5.83
N LEU A 19 13.42 -0.70 -4.99
CA LEU A 19 13.34 -1.33 -3.68
C LEU A 19 12.13 -2.26 -3.67
N TYR A 20 12.41 -3.56 -3.74
CA TYR A 20 11.39 -4.59 -3.70
C TYR A 20 10.99 -4.93 -2.27
N PHE A 21 9.69 -5.00 -2.02
CA PHE A 21 9.13 -5.44 -0.75
C PHE A 21 7.94 -6.37 -0.99
N TRP A 22 7.78 -7.35 -0.10
CA TRP A 22 6.62 -8.22 -0.01
C TRP A 22 6.68 -8.93 1.35
N GLY A 23 5.52 -9.16 1.96
CA GLY A 23 5.40 -9.65 3.34
C GLY A 23 5.41 -8.54 4.39
N HIS A 24 4.88 -8.86 5.57
CA HIS A 24 4.60 -7.90 6.65
C HIS A 24 5.33 -8.21 7.96
N ARG A 25 6.05 -9.34 8.04
CA ARG A 25 6.76 -9.72 9.27
C ARG A 25 8.00 -8.84 9.47
N PRO A 26 8.22 -8.29 10.68
CA PRO A 26 9.46 -7.58 11.01
C PRO A 26 10.68 -8.49 10.77
N ALA A 27 11.84 -7.87 10.56
CA ALA A 27 13.10 -8.61 10.59
C ALA A 27 13.38 -9.13 12.01
N ALA A 28 14.21 -10.15 12.15
CA ALA A 28 14.74 -10.54 13.45
C ALA A 28 15.37 -9.31 14.11
N ASN A 29 14.97 -9.00 15.35
CA ASN A 29 15.36 -7.84 16.18
C ASN A 29 14.47 -6.59 16.07
N ASP A 30 13.23 -6.68 15.57
CA ASP A 30 12.25 -5.58 15.52
C ASP A 30 12.73 -4.30 14.82
N GLN A 31 13.81 -4.39 14.04
CA GLN A 31 14.28 -3.27 13.24
C GLN A 31 13.29 -3.00 12.10
N VAL A 32 12.98 -1.71 11.93
CA VAL A 32 12.16 -1.26 10.81
C VAL A 32 12.88 -1.56 9.50
N GLY A 33 12.24 -2.36 8.67
CA GLY A 33 12.72 -2.74 7.35
C GLY A 33 11.63 -2.66 6.29
N LYS A 34 11.91 -3.21 5.11
CA LYS A 34 11.01 -3.18 3.94
C LYS A 34 9.60 -3.74 4.20
N SER A 35 9.43 -4.63 5.18
CA SER A 35 8.11 -5.16 5.55
C SER A 35 7.17 -4.08 6.09
N CYS A 36 7.71 -2.95 6.59
CA CYS A 36 6.92 -1.83 7.05
C CYS A 36 6.08 -1.16 5.94
N PHE A 37 6.42 -1.39 4.68
CA PHE A 37 5.65 -0.90 3.52
C PHE A 37 4.33 -1.66 3.30
N SER A 38 4.21 -2.88 3.82
CA SER A 38 2.97 -3.66 3.69
C SER A 38 1.81 -2.99 4.43
N GLN A 39 0.61 -3.03 3.83
CA GLN A 39 -0.64 -2.60 4.51
C GLN A 39 -0.95 -3.44 5.76
N TRP A 40 -0.42 -4.67 5.81
CA TRP A 40 -0.60 -5.62 6.90
C TRP A 40 0.42 -5.45 8.03
N TYR A 41 1.44 -4.60 7.86
CA TYR A 41 2.35 -4.30 8.95
C TYR A 41 1.60 -3.54 10.06
N GLU A 42 1.65 -4.09 11.27
CA GLU A 42 0.98 -3.54 12.44
C GLU A 42 1.70 -2.29 12.92
N ALA A 43 1.14 -1.14 12.58
CA ALA A 43 1.59 0.16 13.03
C ALA A 43 0.34 1.01 13.18
N SER A 44 -0.14 1.16 14.42
CA SER A 44 -1.41 1.82 14.65
C SER A 44 -1.31 3.33 14.42
N PHE A 45 -2.42 3.92 13.99
CA PHE A 45 -2.56 5.37 13.80
C PHE A 45 -4.03 5.78 13.97
N LYS A 46 -4.28 7.07 14.07
CA LYS A 46 -5.63 7.64 14.16
C LYS A 46 -5.96 8.54 12.98
N LEU A 47 -7.14 8.40 12.39
CA LEU A 47 -7.68 9.33 11.37
C LEU A 47 -9.17 9.57 11.65
N GLY A 48 -9.60 10.82 11.61
CA GLY A 48 -10.99 11.20 11.91
C GLY A 48 -11.46 10.74 13.30
N GLY A 49 -10.58 10.75 14.30
CA GLY A 49 -10.87 10.28 15.67
C GLY A 49 -10.90 8.75 15.84
N VAL A 50 -10.83 7.97 14.75
CA VAL A 50 -10.85 6.50 14.78
C VAL A 50 -9.43 5.94 14.79
N ARG A 51 -9.16 4.97 15.68
CA ARG A 51 -7.89 4.23 15.70
C ARG A 51 -7.95 3.03 14.76
N TYR A 52 -6.92 2.86 13.94
CA TYR A 52 -6.74 1.68 13.08
C TYR A 52 -5.48 0.93 13.51
N ALA A 53 -5.55 -0.41 13.57
CA ALA A 53 -4.40 -1.25 13.94
C ALA A 53 -3.37 -1.36 12.81
N SER A 54 -3.82 -1.28 11.56
CA SER A 54 -2.97 -1.27 10.36
C SER A 54 -3.61 -0.43 9.24
N ALA A 55 -2.85 -0.17 8.18
CA ALA A 55 -3.37 0.55 7.03
C ALA A 55 -4.42 -0.27 6.25
N GLU A 56 -4.36 -1.61 6.32
CA GLU A 56 -5.42 -2.50 5.80
C GLU A 56 -6.77 -2.25 6.48
N HIS A 57 -6.79 -2.11 7.82
CA HIS A 57 -8.03 -1.80 8.55
C HIS A 57 -8.64 -0.49 8.07
N TYR A 58 -7.82 0.55 7.91
CA TYR A 58 -8.28 1.82 7.37
C TYR A 58 -8.82 1.67 5.95
N MET A 59 -8.09 0.99 5.07
CA MET A 59 -8.47 0.81 3.67
C MET A 59 -9.83 0.10 3.54
N MET A 60 -10.05 -0.96 4.30
CA MET A 60 -11.32 -1.70 4.28
C MET A 60 -12.45 -0.88 4.92
N ALA A 61 -12.18 -0.13 5.99
CA ALA A 61 -13.16 0.77 6.60
C ALA A 61 -13.56 1.91 5.65
N ALA A 62 -12.58 2.50 4.95
CA ALA A 62 -12.82 3.52 3.92
C ALA A 62 -13.61 2.95 2.74
N LYS A 63 -13.33 1.71 2.32
CA LYS A 63 -14.14 1.01 1.33
C LYS A 63 -15.59 0.86 1.79
N ALA A 64 -15.84 0.40 3.02
CA ALA A 64 -17.20 0.30 3.55
C ALA A 64 -17.91 1.66 3.60
N ARG A 65 -17.20 2.75 3.96
CA ARG A 65 -17.75 4.12 3.91
C ARG A 65 -18.10 4.56 2.49
N LEU A 66 -17.25 4.25 1.51
CA LEU A 66 -17.47 4.62 0.11
C LEU A 66 -18.78 4.06 -0.46
N PHE A 67 -19.20 2.89 0.02
CA PHE A 67 -20.42 2.21 -0.39
C PHE A 67 -21.56 2.30 0.64
N ASP A 68 -21.45 3.21 1.63
CA ASP A 68 -22.40 3.43 2.75
C ASP A 68 -22.79 2.14 3.52
N ASP A 69 -21.89 1.15 3.58
CA ASP A 69 -22.08 -0.10 4.32
C ASP A 69 -21.69 0.05 5.79
N ARG A 70 -22.57 0.69 6.56
CA ARG A 70 -22.34 1.01 7.97
C ARG A 70 -22.20 -0.22 8.86
N LYS A 71 -22.95 -1.29 8.58
CA LYS A 71 -22.91 -2.53 9.35
C LYS A 71 -21.56 -3.22 9.20
N LEU A 72 -21.05 -3.28 7.97
CA LEU A 72 -19.74 -3.87 7.74
C LEU A 72 -18.60 -2.97 8.24
N LEU A 73 -18.76 -1.65 8.16
CA LEU A 73 -17.82 -0.70 8.76
C LEU A 73 -17.61 -0.99 10.25
N GLU A 74 -18.68 -1.14 11.03
CA GLU A 74 -18.59 -1.46 12.47
C GLU A 74 -17.81 -2.76 12.71
N ARG A 75 -18.07 -3.81 11.92
CA ARG A 75 -17.34 -5.09 11.98
C ARG A 75 -15.85 -4.92 11.66
N ILE A 76 -15.52 -4.13 10.63
CA ILE A 76 -14.13 -3.88 10.21
C ILE A 76 -13.36 -3.11 11.29
N LEU A 77 -13.99 -2.13 11.95
CA LEU A 77 -13.35 -1.32 12.98
C LEU A 77 -12.96 -2.13 14.23
N VAL A 78 -13.63 -3.26 14.48
CA VAL A 78 -13.32 -4.18 15.60
C VAL A 78 -12.58 -5.45 15.15
N ALA A 79 -12.20 -5.56 13.88
CA ALA A 79 -11.42 -6.68 13.37
C ALA A 79 -10.08 -6.79 14.11
N ARG A 80 -9.67 -8.03 14.43
CA ARG A 80 -8.51 -8.31 15.27
C ARG A 80 -7.22 -8.43 14.48
N SER A 81 -7.32 -8.56 13.16
CA SER A 81 -6.16 -8.73 12.28
C SER A 81 -6.38 -8.09 10.91
N PRO A 82 -5.30 -7.71 10.20
CA PRO A 82 -5.39 -7.25 8.81
C PRO A 82 -6.10 -8.26 7.89
N GLY A 83 -5.88 -9.55 8.12
CA GLY A 83 -6.55 -10.61 7.36
C GLY A 83 -8.06 -10.65 7.57
N GLU A 84 -8.52 -10.47 8.81
CA GLU A 84 -9.95 -10.37 9.13
C GLU A 84 -10.56 -9.11 8.50
N ALA A 85 -9.90 -7.95 8.62
CA ALA A 85 -10.36 -6.72 7.98
C ALA A 85 -10.48 -6.88 6.44
N LYS A 86 -9.48 -7.52 5.80
CA LYS A 86 -9.50 -7.79 4.35
C LYS A 86 -10.63 -8.74 3.96
N ALA A 87 -10.87 -9.78 4.76
CA ALA A 87 -11.96 -10.73 4.51
C ALA A 87 -13.31 -10.00 4.56
N LEU A 88 -13.55 -9.20 5.60
CA LEU A 88 -14.74 -8.38 5.73
C LEU A 88 -14.88 -7.40 4.57
N GLY A 89 -13.82 -6.71 4.14
CA GLY A 89 -13.89 -5.76 3.02
C GLY A 89 -14.20 -6.39 1.65
N ARG A 90 -14.21 -7.72 1.52
CA ARG A 90 -14.73 -8.44 0.34
C ARG A 90 -16.25 -8.58 0.37
N GLU A 91 -16.87 -8.44 1.54
CA GLU A 91 -18.32 -8.56 1.76
C GLU A 91 -19.07 -7.22 1.59
N VAL A 92 -18.38 -6.12 1.23
CA VAL A 92 -18.99 -4.78 1.12
C VAL A 92 -20.19 -4.80 0.18
N ALA A 93 -21.36 -4.43 0.69
CA ALA A 93 -22.58 -4.33 -0.08
C ALA A 93 -22.50 -3.18 -1.10
N GLY A 94 -23.14 -3.35 -2.26
CA GLY A 94 -23.19 -2.31 -3.29
C GLY A 94 -21.84 -2.01 -3.95
N PHE A 95 -20.89 -2.94 -3.89
CA PHE A 95 -19.56 -2.74 -4.47
C PHE A 95 -19.63 -2.46 -5.98
N ASP A 96 -19.05 -1.34 -6.38
CA ASP A 96 -18.83 -0.94 -7.76
C ASP A 96 -17.31 -0.83 -8.04
N GLU A 97 -16.82 -1.63 -8.98
CA GLU A 97 -15.38 -1.70 -9.27
C GLU A 97 -14.86 -0.40 -9.91
N ALA A 98 -15.68 0.31 -10.68
CA ALA A 98 -15.25 1.54 -11.35
C ALA A 98 -15.04 2.67 -10.33
N LEU A 99 -16.01 2.87 -9.44
CA LEU A 99 -15.91 3.79 -8.31
C LEU A 99 -14.76 3.42 -7.39
N TRP A 100 -14.63 2.14 -7.04
CA TRP A 100 -13.51 1.68 -6.23
C TRP A 100 -12.16 1.94 -6.91
N SER A 101 -12.02 1.64 -8.19
CA SER A 101 -10.80 1.88 -8.95
C SER A 101 -10.43 3.36 -9.02
N ALA A 102 -11.42 4.26 -9.09
CA ALA A 102 -11.21 5.70 -9.06
C ALA A 102 -10.70 6.19 -7.69
N GLU A 103 -11.26 5.67 -6.60
CA GLU A 103 -11.03 6.19 -5.24
C GLU A 103 -9.88 5.49 -4.47
N ARG A 104 -9.61 4.21 -4.76
CA ARG A 104 -8.72 3.36 -3.95
C ARG A 104 -7.31 3.93 -3.77
N MET A 105 -6.78 4.62 -4.78
CA MET A 105 -5.46 5.24 -4.71
C MET A 105 -5.42 6.34 -3.65
N GLY A 106 -6.42 7.24 -3.65
CA GLY A 106 -6.52 8.33 -2.68
C GLY A 106 -6.66 7.79 -1.25
N ILE A 107 -7.53 6.79 -1.08
CA ILE A 107 -7.74 6.09 0.20
C ILE A 107 -6.42 5.49 0.71
N VAL A 108 -5.70 4.72 -0.10
CA VAL A 108 -4.45 4.09 0.36
C VAL A 108 -3.37 5.13 0.67
N ILE A 109 -3.31 6.24 -0.08
CA ILE A 109 -2.40 7.36 0.24
C ILE A 109 -2.76 7.96 1.61
N GLU A 110 -4.03 8.24 1.88
CA GLU A 110 -4.47 8.83 3.16
C GLU A 110 -4.16 7.92 4.35
N GLY A 111 -4.49 6.63 4.24
CA GLY A 111 -4.18 5.64 5.27
C GLY A 111 -2.67 5.54 5.55
N ASN A 112 -1.85 5.53 4.50
CA ASN A 112 -0.40 5.51 4.65
C ASN A 112 0.18 6.85 5.16
N LEU A 113 -0.44 8.00 4.87
CA LEU A 113 -0.08 9.27 5.52
C LEU A 113 -0.33 9.21 7.02
N GLY A 114 -1.47 8.67 7.45
CA GLY A 114 -1.74 8.43 8.87
C GLY A 114 -0.70 7.51 9.51
N LYS A 115 -0.46 6.35 8.90
CA LYS A 115 0.52 5.36 9.37
C LYS A 115 1.94 5.93 9.46
N PHE A 116 2.50 6.40 8.34
CA PHE A 116 3.88 6.87 8.31
C PHE A 116 4.04 8.24 8.98
N GLY A 117 3.01 9.09 8.99
CA GLY A 117 3.06 10.39 9.66
C GLY A 117 3.09 10.28 11.19
N GLN A 118 2.44 9.26 11.76
CA GLN A 118 2.32 9.09 13.21
C GLN A 118 3.35 8.10 13.81
N ASN A 119 4.12 7.40 12.97
CA ASN A 119 5.13 6.44 13.40
C ASN A 119 6.52 6.91 12.94
N ALA A 120 7.29 7.55 13.84
CA ALA A 120 8.52 8.25 13.48
C ALA A 120 9.61 7.36 12.86
N SER A 121 9.80 6.14 13.35
CA SER A 121 10.77 5.18 12.80
C SER A 121 10.38 4.73 11.39
N LEU A 122 9.09 4.51 11.14
CA LEU A 122 8.54 4.18 9.84
C LEU A 122 8.71 5.35 8.86
N LYS A 123 8.40 6.58 9.30
CA LYS A 123 8.63 7.82 8.54
C LYS A 123 10.08 7.91 8.09
N LYS A 124 11.01 7.76 9.03
CA LYS A 124 12.46 7.82 8.76
C LYS A 124 12.87 6.78 7.72
N TYR A 125 12.38 5.55 7.83
CA TYR A 125 12.69 4.48 6.87
C TYR A 125 12.14 4.81 5.46
N LEU A 126 10.88 5.26 5.37
CA LEU A 126 10.28 5.64 4.10
C LEU A 126 11.03 6.80 3.42
N LEU A 127 11.35 7.87 4.17
CA LEU A 127 12.13 9.00 3.64
C LEU A 127 13.54 8.55 3.20
N GLY A 128 14.17 7.66 3.97
CA GLY A 128 15.48 7.09 3.66
C GLY A 128 15.55 6.25 2.38
N THR A 129 14.40 5.89 1.78
CA THR A 129 14.38 5.24 0.47
C THR A 129 14.78 6.17 -0.69
N ALA A 130 14.82 7.49 -0.43
CA ALA A 130 15.26 8.53 -1.36
C ALA A 130 14.48 8.52 -2.69
N ASP A 131 15.16 8.36 -3.81
CA ASP A 131 14.63 8.40 -5.17
C ASP A 131 14.19 7.03 -5.69
N ARG A 132 14.42 5.95 -4.95
CA ARG A 132 14.09 4.59 -5.39
C ARG A 132 12.61 4.44 -5.70
N VAL A 133 12.31 3.66 -6.75
CA VAL A 133 10.96 3.19 -7.05
C VAL A 133 10.64 2.07 -6.07
N LEU A 134 9.57 2.23 -5.30
CA LEU A 134 9.10 1.20 -4.37
C LEU A 134 8.25 0.21 -5.14
N VAL A 135 8.54 -1.08 -4.97
CA VAL A 135 7.91 -2.15 -5.76
C VAL A 135 7.35 -3.22 -4.84
N GLU A 136 6.03 -3.36 -4.81
CA GLU A 136 5.38 -4.48 -4.15
C GLU A 136 5.53 -5.73 -5.03
N ALA A 137 6.57 -6.51 -4.75
CA ALA A 137 6.96 -7.71 -5.48
C ALA A 137 6.16 -8.93 -5.02
N SER A 138 4.83 -8.80 -5.06
CA SER A 138 3.91 -9.89 -4.76
C SER A 138 3.58 -10.69 -6.03
N PRO A 139 3.85 -12.01 -6.07
CA PRO A 139 3.47 -12.86 -7.20
C PRO A 139 1.96 -13.14 -7.29
N VAL A 140 1.21 -12.82 -6.23
CA VAL A 140 -0.22 -13.14 -6.09
C VAL A 140 -1.12 -11.90 -6.04
N ASP A 141 -0.55 -10.70 -6.27
CA ASP A 141 -1.29 -9.44 -6.33
C ASP A 141 -0.90 -8.65 -7.58
N ALA A 142 -1.84 -8.54 -8.51
CA ALA A 142 -1.68 -7.79 -9.76
C ALA A 142 -2.25 -6.37 -9.70
N ILE A 143 -2.87 -5.97 -8.59
CA ILE A 143 -3.41 -4.62 -8.43
C ILE A 143 -2.44 -3.78 -7.60
N TRP A 144 -2.16 -4.19 -6.38
CA TRP A 144 -1.27 -3.45 -5.48
C TRP A 144 0.20 -3.78 -5.75
N GLY A 145 0.46 -5.01 -6.19
CA GLY A 145 1.78 -5.50 -6.60
C GLY A 145 2.02 -5.57 -8.10
N ILE A 146 3.20 -6.09 -8.46
CA ILE A 146 3.64 -6.29 -9.87
C ILE A 146 3.27 -7.65 -10.45
N GLY A 147 2.63 -8.54 -9.67
CA GLY A 147 2.31 -9.91 -10.10
C GLY A 147 3.53 -10.80 -10.30
N LEU A 148 4.69 -10.44 -9.74
CA LEU A 148 5.96 -11.17 -9.84
C LEU A 148 6.68 -11.14 -8.48
N ALA A 149 7.42 -12.20 -8.17
CA ALA A 149 8.31 -12.23 -7.02
C ALA A 149 9.56 -11.37 -7.26
N ALA A 150 10.19 -10.87 -6.19
CA ALA A 150 11.40 -10.06 -6.30
C ALA A 150 12.60 -10.79 -6.93
N THR A 151 12.57 -12.12 -6.93
CA THR A 151 13.58 -13.00 -7.54
C THR A 151 13.33 -13.29 -9.01
N ASP A 152 12.18 -12.91 -9.55
CA ASP A 152 11.89 -13.07 -10.98
C ASP A 152 12.73 -12.08 -11.78
N PRO A 153 13.50 -12.52 -12.80
CA PRO A 153 14.28 -11.61 -13.64
C PRO A 153 13.45 -10.50 -14.30
N GLN A 154 12.15 -10.75 -14.55
CA GLN A 154 11.25 -9.74 -15.13
C GLN A 154 10.84 -8.65 -14.13
N ALA A 155 11.12 -8.81 -12.82
CA ALA A 155 10.78 -7.81 -11.82
C ALA A 155 11.58 -6.49 -11.98
N THR A 156 12.72 -6.51 -12.68
CA THR A 156 13.50 -5.30 -13.01
C THR A 156 12.98 -4.57 -14.25
N GLU A 157 12.04 -5.16 -14.97
CA GLU A 157 11.52 -4.65 -16.24
C GLU A 157 10.05 -4.20 -16.09
N PRO A 158 9.76 -2.89 -15.87
CA PRO A 158 8.39 -2.41 -15.72
C PRO A 158 7.47 -2.79 -16.89
N ALA A 159 8.01 -2.96 -18.09
CA ALA A 159 7.28 -3.42 -19.27
C ALA A 159 6.77 -4.86 -19.12
N ALA A 160 7.49 -5.73 -18.39
CA ALA A 160 7.13 -7.13 -18.15
C ALA A 160 6.24 -7.35 -16.91
N TRP A 161 6.04 -6.31 -16.10
CA TRP A 161 5.17 -6.40 -14.92
C TRP A 161 3.74 -6.77 -15.31
N ARG A 162 3.18 -7.74 -14.59
CA ARG A 162 1.82 -8.27 -14.78
C ARG A 162 0.80 -7.58 -13.87
N GLY A 163 1.27 -6.69 -13.01
CA GLY A 163 0.45 -5.91 -12.09
C GLY A 163 0.77 -4.43 -12.10
N LEU A 164 -0.08 -3.67 -11.40
CA LEU A 164 -0.10 -2.20 -11.48
C LEU A 164 0.83 -1.51 -10.46
N ASN A 165 1.37 -2.24 -9.48
CA ASN A 165 2.23 -1.71 -8.41
C ASN A 165 1.62 -0.49 -7.67
N LEU A 166 0.29 -0.44 -7.51
CA LEU A 166 -0.36 0.76 -6.95
C LEU A 166 0.15 1.09 -5.54
N LEU A 167 0.50 0.10 -4.72
CA LEU A 167 0.99 0.36 -3.36
C LEU A 167 2.37 1.03 -3.38
N GLY A 168 3.26 0.55 -4.24
CA GLY A 168 4.57 1.16 -4.43
C GLY A 168 4.47 2.64 -4.80
N PHE A 169 3.59 2.96 -5.76
CA PHE A 169 3.36 4.36 -6.17
C PHE A 169 2.68 5.19 -5.09
N ALA A 170 1.71 4.64 -4.35
CA ALA A 170 1.07 5.31 -3.22
C ALA A 170 2.11 5.69 -2.15
N LEU A 171 2.99 4.77 -1.78
CA LEU A 171 4.05 5.01 -0.80
C LEU A 171 5.06 6.07 -1.27
N MET A 172 5.38 6.12 -2.57
CA MET A 172 6.23 7.18 -3.13
C MET A 172 5.56 8.56 -3.04
N GLU A 173 4.24 8.63 -3.22
CA GLU A 173 3.49 9.88 -3.02
C GLU A 173 3.43 10.27 -1.53
N VAL A 174 3.23 9.31 -0.62
CA VAL A 174 3.33 9.56 0.83
C VAL A 174 4.72 10.07 1.20
N ARG A 175 5.78 9.47 0.67
CA ARG A 175 7.17 9.92 0.86
C ARG A 175 7.34 11.38 0.43
N ARG A 176 6.81 11.75 -0.74
CA ARG A 176 6.86 13.12 -1.25
C ARG A 176 6.12 14.12 -0.35
N ARG A 177 4.94 13.75 0.16
CA ARG A 177 4.14 14.63 1.04
C ARG A 177 4.75 14.79 2.42
N LEU A 178 5.37 13.75 2.97
CA LEU A 178 5.99 13.78 4.30
C LEU A 178 7.38 14.44 4.34
N ALA A 179 7.97 14.70 3.18
CA ALA A 179 9.26 15.39 3.01
C ALA A 179 9.12 16.92 2.87
N GLN A 180 7.89 17.42 2.70
CA GLN A 180 7.54 18.84 2.79
C GLN A 180 7.35 19.24 4.25
#